data_AF-A0A972JWG5-F1
#
_entry.id   AF-A0A972JWG5-F1
#
_cell.length_a   1.000
_cell.length_b   1.000
_cell.length_c   1.000
_cell.angle_alpha   90.00
_cell.angle_beta   90.00
_cell.angle_gamma   90.00
#
_symmetry.space_group_name_H-M   'P 1'
#
loop_
_entity.id
_entity.type
_entity.pdbx_description
1 polymer ?
#
loop_
_entity_poly.entity_id
_entity_poly.type
_entity_poly.pdbx_seq_one_letter_code
_entity_poly.pdbx_strand_id
1 'polypeptide(L)'
;MKPFVQTILFIALRNFTWRWLFVPPVFLLAGWLYVDDIQFDLLAQFPRAVNIWDIPPAMLVDQLHVAWIFILGFIIVVGDNYIQDREMNTIALVLQRTQSRAKWWLARILALGMLAISFVALAFLFSMIGSAFQVPITLQDSPSALNTGEAGMPGPASPRWQHIPMPLFVVFVGVYTAFGLWFVASIVVTISLIYPHPYLPIGFILTWLISSFSISHLAIADQFDVMYFVSYRKLFVPRLPVSPLIYTLMTILLFFVMLYVGTRQAQKADF
;
A
#
# COMPACT_ATOMS: atom_id res chain seq x y z
N MET A 1 -5.99 -23.39 17.29
CA MET A 1 -6.00 -22.49 16.11
C MET A 1 -7.27 -21.65 15.97
N LYS A 2 -8.48 -22.22 16.14
CA LYS A 2 -9.77 -21.49 16.06
C LYS A 2 -9.84 -20.14 16.83
N PRO A 3 -9.42 -20.02 18.11
CA PRO A 3 -9.55 -18.76 18.85
C PRO A 3 -8.61 -17.64 18.34
N PHE A 4 -7.48 -18.00 17.75
CA PHE A 4 -6.52 -17.03 17.22
C PHE A 4 -7.03 -16.38 15.92
N VAL A 5 -7.58 -17.19 15.01
CA VAL A 5 -8.20 -16.68 13.77
C VAL A 5 -9.41 -15.80 14.07
N GLN A 6 -10.24 -16.17 15.05
CA GLN A 6 -11.35 -15.35 15.50
C GLN A 6 -10.89 -13.99 16.05
N THR A 7 -9.74 -13.95 16.76
CA THR A 7 -9.17 -12.70 17.26
C THR A 7 -8.70 -11.79 16.13
N ILE A 8 -8.05 -12.35 15.10
CA ILE A 8 -7.63 -11.62 13.91
C ILE A 8 -8.84 -11.01 13.18
N LEU A 9 -9.87 -11.83 12.93
CA LEU A 9 -11.08 -11.38 12.24
C LEU A 9 -11.84 -10.33 13.05
N PHE A 10 -11.96 -10.51 14.36
CA PHE A 10 -12.59 -9.54 15.25
C PHE A 10 -11.89 -8.17 15.19
N ILE A 11 -10.55 -8.17 15.28
CA ILE A 11 -9.76 -6.94 15.18
C ILE A 11 -9.95 -6.29 13.80
N ALA A 12 -9.89 -7.07 12.72
CA ALA A 12 -10.04 -6.52 11.37
C ALA A 12 -11.43 -5.95 11.10
N LEU A 13 -12.50 -6.67 11.44
CA LEU A 13 -13.87 -6.21 11.24
C LEU A 13 -14.19 -4.96 12.05
N ARG A 14 -13.67 -4.86 13.28
CA ARG A 14 -13.84 -3.65 14.09
C ARG A 14 -13.19 -2.42 13.44
N ASN A 15 -12.06 -2.61 12.77
CA ASN A 15 -11.32 -1.54 12.12
C ASN A 15 -11.99 -1.04 10.81
N PHE A 16 -13.09 -1.67 10.37
CA PHE A 16 -13.98 -1.10 9.35
C PHE A 16 -14.85 0.00 9.95
N THR A 17 -14.26 1.18 10.09
CA THR A 17 -14.94 2.39 10.54
C THR A 17 -15.63 3.13 9.39
N TRP A 18 -16.38 4.18 9.70
CA TRP A 18 -16.99 5.09 8.72
C TRP A 18 -15.98 5.68 7.73
N ARG A 19 -14.68 5.71 8.07
CA ARG A 19 -13.61 6.20 7.18
C ARG A 19 -13.44 5.37 5.92
N TRP A 20 -13.78 4.08 5.97
CA TRP A 20 -13.77 3.21 4.79
C TRP A 20 -14.79 3.64 3.74
N LEU A 21 -15.83 4.39 4.11
CA LEU A 21 -16.81 4.92 3.17
C LEU A 21 -16.22 5.97 2.22
N PHE A 22 -15.07 6.58 2.55
CA PHE A 22 -14.38 7.49 1.62
C PHE A 22 -13.51 6.75 0.59
N VAL A 23 -13.15 5.48 0.84
CA VAL A 23 -12.30 4.72 -0.08
C VAL A 23 -12.97 4.59 -1.46
N PRO A 24 -14.24 4.13 -1.59
CA PRO A 24 -14.89 4.04 -2.89
C PRO A 24 -14.95 5.35 -3.69
N PRO A 25 -15.50 6.47 -3.17
CA PRO A 25 -15.64 7.69 -3.96
C PRO A 25 -14.28 8.31 -4.33
N VAL A 26 -13.27 8.24 -3.46
CA VAL A 26 -11.93 8.76 -3.74
C VAL A 26 -11.29 7.99 -4.88
N PHE A 27 -11.32 6.65 -4.85
CA PHE A 27 -10.70 5.84 -5.89
C PHE A 27 -11.51 5.80 -7.19
N LEU A 28 -12.84 5.91 -7.13
CA LEU A 28 -13.68 6.13 -8.32
C LEU A 28 -13.26 7.42 -9.05
N LEU A 29 -13.16 8.52 -8.31
CA LEU A 29 -12.76 9.81 -8.87
C LEU A 29 -11.32 9.78 -9.37
N ALA A 30 -10.40 9.18 -8.61
CA ALA A 30 -9.01 9.04 -9.01
C ALA A 30 -8.90 8.24 -10.31
N GLY A 31 -9.58 7.09 -10.42
CA GLY A 31 -9.59 6.29 -11.63
C GLY A 31 -10.17 7.03 -12.83
N TRP A 32 -11.22 7.84 -12.62
CA TRP A 32 -11.82 8.68 -13.67
C TRP A 32 -10.87 9.79 -14.14
N LEU A 33 -10.25 10.54 -13.23
CA LEU A 33 -9.31 11.62 -13.58
C LEU A 33 -8.04 11.09 -14.26
N TYR A 34 -7.57 9.93 -13.84
CA TYR A 34 -6.27 9.41 -14.26
C TYR A 34 -6.30 8.75 -15.65
N VAL A 35 -7.49 8.51 -16.22
CA VAL A 35 -7.60 8.06 -17.62
C VAL A 35 -6.97 9.08 -18.56
N ASP A 36 -7.29 10.36 -18.39
CA ASP A 36 -6.81 11.44 -19.26
C ASP A 36 -5.28 11.54 -19.21
N ASP A 37 -4.70 11.45 -18.01
CA ASP A 37 -3.25 11.50 -17.79
C ASP A 37 -2.50 10.34 -18.46
N ILE A 38 -3.09 9.15 -18.56
CA ILE A 38 -2.45 7.99 -19.21
C ILE A 38 -2.67 8.02 -20.72
N GLN A 39 -3.86 8.41 -21.17
CA GLN A 39 -4.18 8.55 -22.60
C GLN A 39 -3.30 9.62 -23.25
N PHE A 40 -3.07 10.71 -22.52
CA PHE A 40 -2.17 11.79 -22.87
C PHE A 40 -0.96 11.77 -21.95
N ASP A 41 -0.08 10.79 -22.14
CA ASP A 41 1.23 10.76 -21.49
C ASP A 41 2.00 12.03 -21.92
N LEU A 42 1.90 13.10 -21.11
CA LEU A 42 2.38 14.46 -21.34
C LEU A 42 3.88 14.50 -21.68
N LEU A 43 4.62 13.45 -21.31
CA LEU A 43 6.04 13.29 -21.57
C LEU A 43 6.36 12.60 -22.91
N ALA A 44 5.43 11.81 -23.46
CA ALA A 44 5.64 11.02 -24.67
C ALA A 44 4.94 11.57 -25.91
N GLN A 45 3.93 12.44 -25.78
CA GLN A 45 3.22 13.10 -26.91
C GLN A 45 2.62 12.15 -27.96
N PHE A 46 2.29 10.89 -27.60
CA PHE A 46 1.62 9.95 -28.50
C PHE A 46 0.37 9.36 -27.87
N PRO A 47 -0.76 9.29 -28.60
CA PRO A 47 -1.96 8.64 -28.11
C PRO A 47 -1.69 7.14 -27.89
N ARG A 48 -2.02 6.64 -26.70
CA ARG A 48 -1.96 5.20 -26.39
C ARG A 48 -3.35 4.63 -26.23
N ALA A 49 -3.62 3.50 -26.88
CA ALA A 49 -4.80 2.72 -26.59
C ALA A 49 -4.63 2.06 -25.21
N VAL A 50 -5.36 2.56 -24.23
CA VAL A 50 -5.37 2.08 -22.85
C VAL A 50 -6.65 1.28 -22.58
N ASN A 51 -6.60 0.41 -21.58
CA ASN A 51 -7.76 -0.27 -21.04
C ASN A 51 -7.79 -0.17 -19.51
N ILE A 52 -8.81 -0.74 -18.89
CA ILE A 52 -9.00 -0.70 -17.43
C ILE A 52 -7.81 -1.25 -16.62
N TRP A 53 -7.00 -2.16 -17.18
CA TRP A 53 -5.89 -2.80 -16.46
C TRP A 53 -4.64 -1.91 -16.40
N ASP A 54 -4.52 -0.90 -17.25
CA ASP A 54 -3.42 0.05 -17.22
C ASP A 54 -3.49 1.00 -16.02
N ILE A 55 -4.70 1.24 -15.49
CA ILE A 55 -4.96 2.27 -14.50
C ILE A 55 -4.28 1.98 -13.15
N PRO A 56 -4.44 0.80 -12.51
CA PRO A 56 -3.85 0.57 -11.21
C PRO A 56 -2.31 0.64 -11.20
N PRO A 57 -1.58 0.03 -12.14
CA PRO A 57 -0.13 0.22 -12.26
C PRO A 57 0.22 1.68 -12.49
N ALA A 58 -0.46 2.36 -13.42
CA ALA A 58 -0.16 3.74 -13.73
C ALA A 58 -0.31 4.67 -12.51
N MET A 59 -1.35 4.49 -11.68
CA MET A 59 -1.54 5.24 -10.42
C MET A 59 -0.42 4.98 -9.40
N LEU A 60 0.25 3.83 -9.49
CA LEU A 60 1.37 3.47 -8.62
C LEU A 60 2.74 3.90 -9.18
N VAL A 61 2.81 4.33 -10.45
CA VAL A 61 4.03 4.95 -11.02
C VAL A 61 4.25 6.31 -10.36
N ASP A 62 3.17 7.08 -10.21
CA ASP A 62 3.26 8.42 -9.69
C ASP A 62 3.51 8.41 -8.18
N GLN A 63 4.65 9.00 -7.82
CA GLN A 63 5.08 9.14 -6.44
C GLN A 63 4.08 9.96 -5.62
N LEU A 64 3.49 11.02 -6.19
CA LEU A 64 2.52 11.82 -5.43
C LEU A 64 1.28 11.00 -5.06
N HIS A 65 0.76 10.19 -5.99
CA HIS A 65 -0.40 9.33 -5.74
C HIS A 65 -0.11 8.24 -4.71
N VAL A 66 1.05 7.59 -4.82
CA VAL A 66 1.48 6.57 -3.84
C VAL A 66 1.61 7.16 -2.44
N ALA A 67 2.22 8.35 -2.30
CA ALA A 67 2.42 9.02 -1.02
C ALA A 67 1.09 9.48 -0.41
N TRP A 68 0.30 10.24 -1.16
CA TRP A 68 -0.83 10.97 -0.62
C TRP A 68 -2.13 10.16 -0.61
N ILE A 69 -2.36 9.33 -1.62
CA ILE A 69 -3.62 8.58 -1.74
C ILE A 69 -3.49 7.20 -1.10
N PHE A 70 -2.42 6.47 -1.42
CA PHE A 70 -2.25 5.12 -0.87
C PHE A 70 -1.71 5.12 0.54
N ILE A 71 -0.52 5.70 0.79
CA ILE A 71 0.11 5.65 2.12
C ILE A 71 -0.69 6.49 3.12
N LEU A 72 -0.85 7.79 2.87
CA LEU A 72 -1.55 8.65 3.82
C LEU A 72 -3.04 8.27 3.95
N GLY A 73 -3.72 7.97 2.84
CA GLY A 73 -5.11 7.51 2.87
C GLY A 73 -5.28 6.24 3.71
N PHE A 74 -4.42 5.24 3.53
CA PHE A 74 -4.46 4.02 4.34
C PHE A 74 -4.19 4.30 5.82
N ILE A 75 -3.18 5.14 6.14
CA ILE A 75 -2.88 5.51 7.53
C ILE A 75 -4.01 6.31 8.18
N ILE A 76 -4.74 7.16 7.46
CA ILE A 76 -5.94 7.83 8.02
C ILE A 76 -7.02 6.80 8.35
N VAL A 77 -7.16 5.77 7.51
CA VAL A 77 -8.13 4.69 7.72
C VAL A 77 -7.75 3.80 8.91
N VAL A 78 -6.46 3.54 9.15
CA VAL A 78 -6.01 2.57 10.18
C VAL A 78 -5.26 3.14 11.39
N GLY A 79 -4.84 4.40 11.34
CA GLY A 79 -3.74 4.93 12.16
C GLY A 79 -4.07 5.18 13.62
N ASP A 80 -5.33 5.49 13.96
CA ASP A 80 -5.78 5.69 15.34
C ASP A 80 -6.42 4.43 15.95
N ASN A 81 -6.53 3.33 15.20
CA ASN A 81 -7.16 2.11 15.67
C ASN A 81 -6.55 1.62 17.00
N TYR A 82 -5.23 1.75 17.19
CA TYR A 82 -4.59 1.35 18.45
C TYR A 82 -5.01 2.22 19.63
N ILE A 83 -5.17 3.52 19.39
CA ILE A 83 -5.48 4.50 20.42
C ILE A 83 -6.96 4.42 20.79
N GLN A 84 -7.82 4.27 19.79
CA GLN A 84 -9.24 3.97 19.99
C GLN A 84 -9.45 2.65 20.76
N ASP A 85 -8.65 1.62 20.48
CA ASP A 85 -8.69 0.37 21.23
C ASP A 85 -8.31 0.54 22.70
N ARG A 86 -7.35 1.42 22.98
CA ARG A 86 -6.91 1.76 24.33
C ARG A 86 -7.97 2.57 25.07
N GLU A 87 -8.50 3.62 24.46
CA GLU A 87 -9.55 4.47 25.04
C GLU A 87 -10.84 3.71 25.33
N MET A 88 -11.21 2.76 24.46
CA MET A 88 -12.38 1.91 24.64
C MET A 88 -12.13 0.68 25.54
N ASN A 89 -10.98 0.60 26.22
CA ASN A 89 -10.56 -0.53 27.06
C ASN A 89 -10.65 -1.91 26.38
N THR A 90 -10.65 -1.94 25.05
CA THR A 90 -10.83 -3.18 24.30
C THR A 90 -9.58 -4.03 24.33
N ILE A 91 -8.41 -3.39 24.50
CA ILE A 91 -7.14 -4.10 24.67
C ILE A 91 -7.21 -5.02 25.90
N ALA A 92 -7.73 -4.53 27.03
CA ALA A 92 -7.90 -5.33 28.24
C ALA A 92 -8.82 -6.54 28.00
N LEU A 93 -9.96 -6.32 27.32
CA LEU A 93 -10.91 -7.40 26.97
C LEU A 93 -10.29 -8.48 26.07
N VAL A 94 -9.50 -8.08 25.08
CA VAL A 94 -8.86 -9.02 24.15
C VAL A 94 -7.68 -9.74 24.83
N LEU A 95 -6.90 -9.06 25.66
CA LEU A 95 -5.78 -9.66 26.39
C LEU A 95 -6.23 -10.75 27.37
N GLN A 96 -7.37 -10.55 28.06
CA GLN A 96 -7.98 -11.58 28.90
C GLN A 96 -8.27 -12.88 28.14
N ARG A 97 -8.64 -12.78 26.85
CA ARG A 97 -8.95 -13.94 26.00
C ARG A 97 -7.71 -14.55 25.35
N THR A 98 -6.66 -13.77 25.09
CA THR A 98 -5.54 -14.19 24.24
C THR A 98 -4.38 -14.82 25.04
N GLN A 99 -4.39 -14.73 26.37
CA GLN A 99 -3.40 -15.29 27.33
C GLN A 99 -1.92 -14.91 27.10
N SER A 100 -1.58 -14.22 26.00
CA SER A 100 -0.23 -13.79 25.65
C SER A 100 -0.26 -12.48 24.89
N ARG A 101 0.50 -11.48 25.39
CA ARG A 101 0.69 -10.17 24.75
C ARG A 101 1.34 -10.31 23.37
N ALA A 102 2.25 -11.28 23.19
CA ALA A 102 2.89 -11.55 21.91
C ALA A 102 1.89 -12.10 20.87
N LYS A 103 0.97 -12.98 21.27
CA LYS A 103 -0.10 -13.47 20.39
C LYS A 103 -1.08 -12.36 20.02
N TRP A 104 -1.43 -11.49 20.97
CA TRP A 104 -2.25 -10.31 20.69
C TRP A 104 -1.59 -9.38 19.68
N TRP A 105 -0.29 -9.08 19.87
CA TRP A 105 0.47 -8.26 18.94
C TRP A 105 0.54 -8.86 17.54
N LEU A 106 0.83 -10.15 17.44
CA LEU A 106 0.87 -10.85 16.15
C LEU A 106 -0.50 -10.83 15.47
N ALA A 107 -1.59 -11.06 16.22
CA ALA A 107 -2.94 -10.96 15.69
C ALA A 107 -3.26 -9.55 15.18
N ARG A 108 -2.78 -8.52 15.88
CA ARG A 108 -2.93 -7.12 15.47
C ARG A 108 -2.22 -6.83 14.15
N ILE A 109 -0.97 -7.27 14.01
CA ILE A 109 -0.20 -7.08 12.79
C ILE A 109 -0.84 -7.85 11.62
N LEU A 110 -1.29 -9.09 11.83
CA LEU A 110 -1.98 -9.85 10.79
C LEU A 110 -3.30 -9.19 10.38
N ALA A 111 -4.05 -8.60 11.32
CA ALA A 111 -5.25 -7.84 11.00
C ALA A 111 -4.95 -6.60 10.14
N LEU A 112 -3.85 -5.88 10.40
CA LEU A 112 -3.41 -4.79 9.53
C LEU A 112 -3.09 -5.27 8.12
N GLY A 113 -2.50 -6.47 7.97
CA GLY A 113 -2.26 -7.08 6.66
C GLY A 113 -3.54 -7.35 5.89
N MET A 114 -4.57 -7.89 6.55
CA MET A 114 -5.89 -8.09 5.92
C MET A 114 -6.55 -6.77 5.52
N LEU A 115 -6.39 -5.72 6.33
CA LEU A 115 -6.88 -4.38 6.00
C LEU A 115 -6.12 -3.79 4.82
N ALA A 116 -4.80 -3.95 4.74
CA ALA A 116 -4.01 -3.47 3.61
C ALA A 116 -4.43 -4.16 2.29
N ILE A 117 -4.63 -5.49 2.33
CA ILE A 117 -5.14 -6.25 1.18
C ILE A 117 -6.53 -5.74 0.77
N SER A 118 -7.43 -5.56 1.74
CA SER A 118 -8.78 -5.06 1.48
C SER A 118 -8.76 -3.65 0.90
N PHE A 119 -7.91 -2.77 1.43
CA PHE A 119 -7.74 -1.41 0.96
C PHE A 119 -7.27 -1.37 -0.49
N VAL A 120 -6.21 -2.12 -0.82
CA VAL A 120 -5.69 -2.16 -2.20
C VAL A 120 -6.70 -2.81 -3.16
N ALA A 121 -7.37 -3.88 -2.75
CA ALA A 121 -8.40 -4.52 -3.56
C ALA A 121 -9.55 -3.55 -3.88
N LEU A 122 -10.05 -2.82 -2.88
CA LEU A 122 -11.09 -1.81 -3.08
C LEU A 122 -10.56 -0.64 -3.92
N ALA A 123 -9.36 -0.15 -3.66
CA ALA A 123 -8.73 0.93 -4.42
C ALA A 123 -8.63 0.58 -5.91
N PHE A 124 -8.15 -0.62 -6.23
CA PHE A 124 -8.02 -1.09 -7.61
C PHE A 124 -9.39 -1.32 -8.24
N LEU A 125 -10.32 -1.96 -7.51
CA LEU A 125 -11.66 -2.19 -8.02
C LEU A 125 -12.38 -0.88 -8.37
N PHE A 126 -12.38 0.09 -7.46
CA PHE A 126 -13.07 1.35 -7.66
C PHE A 126 -12.37 2.26 -8.68
N SER A 127 -11.03 2.27 -8.74
CA SER A 127 -10.33 2.99 -9.82
C SER A 127 -10.61 2.38 -11.19
N MET A 128 -10.65 1.04 -11.30
CA MET A 128 -11.06 0.38 -12.54
C MET A 128 -12.51 0.71 -12.92
N ILE A 129 -13.46 0.69 -11.96
CA ILE A 129 -14.86 1.10 -12.21
C ILE A 129 -14.93 2.57 -12.68
N GLY A 130 -14.19 3.47 -12.03
CA GLY A 130 -14.14 4.89 -12.40
C GLY A 130 -13.59 5.10 -13.80
N SER A 131 -12.55 4.35 -14.16
CA SER A 131 -11.97 4.40 -15.50
C SER A 131 -12.85 3.76 -16.58
N ALA A 132 -13.65 2.75 -16.24
CA ALA A 132 -14.49 2.02 -17.19
C ALA A 132 -15.57 2.89 -17.86
N PHE A 133 -15.84 4.08 -17.31
CA PHE A 133 -16.69 5.09 -17.95
C PHE A 133 -16.02 5.75 -19.17
N GLN A 134 -14.71 5.64 -19.32
CA GLN A 134 -13.92 6.30 -20.36
C GLN A 134 -13.04 5.34 -21.19
N VAL A 135 -12.65 4.18 -20.62
CA VAL A 135 -11.79 3.19 -21.30
C VAL A 135 -12.48 1.84 -21.44
N PRO A 136 -12.14 1.05 -22.48
CA PRO A 136 -12.76 -0.25 -22.70
C PRO A 136 -12.44 -1.26 -21.58
N ILE A 137 -13.47 -1.99 -21.16
CA ILE A 137 -13.35 -3.18 -20.31
C ILE A 137 -13.00 -4.37 -21.20
N THR A 138 -11.74 -4.81 -21.17
CA THR A 138 -11.27 -5.98 -21.93
C THR A 138 -10.37 -6.84 -21.06
N LEU A 139 -10.32 -8.15 -21.31
CA LEU A 139 -9.35 -9.07 -20.70
C LEU A 139 -8.05 -9.18 -21.49
N GLN A 140 -8.00 -8.55 -22.67
CA GLN A 140 -6.80 -8.52 -23.50
C GLN A 140 -5.77 -7.55 -22.93
N ASP A 141 -4.50 -7.86 -23.16
CA ASP A 141 -3.41 -6.95 -22.82
C ASP A 141 -3.56 -5.65 -23.61
N SER A 142 -3.33 -4.53 -22.94
CA SER A 142 -3.38 -3.23 -23.60
C SER A 142 -2.23 -3.11 -24.62
N PRO A 143 -2.46 -2.45 -25.77
CA PRO A 143 -1.37 -2.09 -26.66
C PRO A 143 -0.26 -1.26 -25.96
N SER A 144 -0.58 -0.52 -24.90
CA SER A 144 0.40 0.18 -24.05
C SER A 144 1.26 -0.73 -23.17
N ALA A 145 0.74 -1.89 -22.74
CA ALA A 145 1.52 -2.91 -22.04
C ALA A 145 2.45 -3.68 -23.01
N LEU A 146 2.02 -3.83 -24.26
CA LEU A 146 2.74 -4.57 -25.31
C LEU A 146 3.79 -3.72 -26.04
N ASN A 147 3.54 -2.42 -26.24
CA ASN A 147 4.48 -1.52 -26.88
C ASN A 147 5.46 -0.93 -25.85
N THR A 148 6.68 -1.47 -25.80
CA THR A 148 7.85 -0.59 -25.63
C THR A 148 7.78 0.43 -26.76
N GLY A 149 7.58 1.72 -26.45
CA GLY A 149 7.36 2.76 -27.45
C GLY A 149 8.44 2.76 -28.55
N GLU A 150 8.17 3.38 -29.70
CA GLU A 150 8.96 3.30 -30.95
C GLU A 150 10.47 3.65 -30.80
N ALA A 151 10.91 4.22 -29.68
CA ALA A 151 12.32 4.38 -29.31
C ALA A 151 12.92 3.19 -28.51
N GLY A 152 12.24 2.03 -28.46
CA GLY A 152 12.59 0.91 -27.58
C GLY A 152 12.36 1.20 -26.09
N MET A 153 11.54 2.20 -25.78
CA MET A 153 11.41 2.74 -24.42
C MET A 153 10.07 2.34 -23.78
N PRO A 154 10.06 1.57 -22.68
CA PRO A 154 8.84 1.21 -21.97
C PRO A 154 8.15 2.47 -21.43
N GLY A 155 6.82 2.55 -21.60
CA GLY A 155 6.00 3.59 -21.01
C GLY A 155 5.87 3.40 -19.48
N PRO A 156 5.41 4.44 -18.75
CA PRO A 156 5.21 4.37 -17.31
C PRO A 156 4.38 3.16 -16.86
N ALA A 157 3.36 2.75 -17.63
CA ALA A 157 2.49 1.61 -17.32
C ALA A 157 3.01 0.25 -17.83
N SER A 158 4.12 0.19 -18.57
CA SER A 158 4.57 -1.05 -19.20
C SER A 158 5.15 -2.03 -18.17
N PRO A 159 4.65 -3.29 -18.10
CA PRO A 159 5.14 -4.27 -17.14
C PRO A 159 6.57 -4.70 -17.47
N ARG A 160 7.45 -4.78 -16.45
CA ARG A 160 8.80 -5.37 -16.59
C ARG A 160 8.77 -6.82 -17.07
N TRP A 161 7.72 -7.55 -16.73
CA TRP A 161 7.52 -8.95 -17.12
C TRP A 161 6.44 -9.04 -18.19
N GLN A 162 6.81 -8.70 -19.43
CA GLN A 162 5.90 -8.70 -20.60
C GLN A 162 5.31 -10.09 -20.93
N HIS A 163 5.86 -11.16 -20.36
CA HIS A 163 5.34 -12.53 -20.52
C HIS A 163 4.16 -12.85 -19.60
N ILE A 164 3.86 -11.99 -18.62
CA ILE A 164 2.75 -12.17 -17.68
C ILE A 164 1.54 -11.38 -18.20
N PRO A 165 0.35 -11.99 -18.31
CA PRO A 165 -0.86 -11.28 -18.70
C PRO A 165 -1.14 -10.09 -17.79
N MET A 166 -1.59 -8.97 -18.36
CA MET A 166 -1.79 -7.71 -17.64
C MET A 166 -2.71 -7.85 -16.40
N PRO A 167 -3.83 -8.60 -16.44
CA PRO A 167 -4.64 -8.82 -15.25
C PRO A 167 -3.88 -9.49 -14.10
N LEU A 168 -3.04 -10.48 -14.41
CA LEU A 168 -2.24 -11.18 -13.41
C LEU A 168 -1.10 -10.29 -12.88
N PHE A 169 -0.53 -9.47 -13.75
CA PHE A 169 0.44 -8.45 -13.36
C PHE A 169 -0.17 -7.44 -12.37
N VAL A 170 -1.38 -6.95 -12.63
CA VAL A 170 -2.11 -6.05 -11.71
C VAL A 170 -2.33 -6.72 -10.34
N VAL A 171 -2.69 -8.01 -10.31
CA VAL A 171 -2.81 -8.75 -9.05
C VAL A 171 -1.46 -8.81 -8.31
N PHE A 172 -0.36 -9.10 -9.00
CA PHE A 172 0.97 -9.13 -8.39
C PHE A 172 1.36 -7.76 -7.80
N VAL A 173 1.13 -6.68 -8.56
CA VAL A 173 1.37 -5.31 -8.12
C VAL A 173 0.49 -4.96 -6.93
N GLY A 174 -0.77 -5.39 -6.92
CA GLY A 174 -1.69 -5.19 -5.80
C GLY A 174 -1.21 -5.88 -4.52
N VAL A 175 -0.76 -7.13 -4.62
CA VAL A 175 -0.19 -7.86 -3.48
C VAL A 175 1.08 -7.19 -2.96
N TYR A 176 1.97 -6.75 -3.86
CA TYR A 176 3.17 -6.01 -3.49
C TYR A 176 2.85 -4.71 -2.76
N THR A 177 1.91 -3.93 -3.30
CA THR A 177 1.45 -2.66 -2.71
C THR A 177 0.83 -2.88 -1.33
N ALA A 178 -0.02 -3.91 -1.19
CA ALA A 178 -0.61 -4.28 0.09
C ALA A 178 0.45 -4.68 1.12
N PHE A 179 1.50 -5.39 0.71
CA PHE A 179 2.62 -5.72 1.57
C PHE A 179 3.39 -4.48 2.03
N GLY A 180 3.64 -3.53 1.13
CA GLY A 180 4.24 -2.24 1.46
C GLY A 180 3.43 -1.46 2.49
N LEU A 181 2.12 -1.32 2.26
CA LEU A 181 1.19 -0.66 3.21
C LEU A 181 1.13 -1.39 4.56
N TRP A 182 1.15 -2.72 4.55
CA TRP A 182 1.18 -3.53 5.76
C TRP A 182 2.44 -3.26 6.59
N PHE A 183 3.60 -3.19 5.93
CA PHE A 183 4.86 -2.85 6.60
C PHE A 183 4.82 -1.44 7.21
N VAL A 184 4.36 -0.43 6.45
CA VAL A 184 4.25 0.95 6.93
C VAL A 184 3.30 1.04 8.13
N ALA A 185 2.11 0.43 8.05
CA ALA A 185 1.17 0.42 9.17
C ALA A 185 1.74 -0.30 10.40
N SER A 186 2.53 -1.36 10.21
CA SER A 186 3.20 -2.07 11.30
C SER A 186 4.21 -1.17 12.03
N ILE A 187 4.98 -0.35 11.30
CA ILE A 187 5.87 0.65 11.87
C ILE A 187 5.08 1.66 12.69
N VAL A 188 4.04 2.24 12.09
CA VAL A 188 3.20 3.27 12.72
C VAL A 188 2.58 2.79 14.02
N VAL A 189 1.99 1.59 14.02
CA VAL A 189 1.40 1.00 15.23
C VAL A 189 2.48 0.65 16.26
N THR A 190 3.67 0.20 15.83
CA THR A 190 4.79 -0.05 16.76
C THR A 190 5.25 1.24 17.45
N ILE A 191 5.35 2.35 16.71
CA ILE A 191 5.69 3.65 17.28
C ILE A 191 4.58 4.10 18.25
N SER A 192 3.31 3.87 17.91
CA SER A 192 2.17 4.19 18.76
C SER A 192 2.18 3.42 20.09
N LEU A 193 2.71 2.20 20.11
CA LEU A 193 2.92 1.45 21.36
C LEU A 193 3.94 2.12 22.27
N ILE A 194 5.01 2.68 21.69
CA ILE A 194 6.10 3.33 22.44
C ILE A 194 5.64 4.72 22.91
N TYR A 195 4.93 5.45 22.04
CA TYR A 195 4.47 6.81 22.28
C TYR A 195 2.96 6.91 22.01
N PRO A 196 2.11 6.67 23.03
CA PRO A 196 0.66 6.56 22.85
C PRO A 196 0.00 7.93 22.72
N HIS A 197 0.14 8.57 21.57
CA HIS A 197 -0.43 9.89 21.27
C HIS A 197 -1.18 9.89 19.93
N PRO A 198 -2.43 10.41 19.85
CA PRO A 198 -3.32 10.31 18.67
C PRO A 198 -2.73 10.86 17.39
N TYR A 199 -1.97 11.95 17.48
CA TYR A 199 -1.43 12.63 16.30
C TYR A 199 -0.08 12.11 15.85
N LEU A 200 0.60 11.30 16.65
CA LEU A 200 1.97 10.85 16.37
C LEU A 200 2.04 9.90 15.15
N PRO A 201 1.11 8.95 14.95
CA PRO A 201 1.01 8.16 13.72
C PRO A 201 1.00 9.00 12.45
N ILE A 202 0.14 10.02 12.43
CA ILE A 202 -0.08 10.89 11.28
C ILE A 202 1.12 11.81 11.10
N GLY A 203 1.60 12.44 12.18
CA GLY A 203 2.75 13.33 12.15
C GLY A 203 4.04 12.63 11.72
N PHE A 204 4.27 11.40 12.16
CA PHE A 204 5.41 10.59 11.73
C PHE A 204 5.35 10.30 10.23
N ILE A 205 4.20 9.87 9.72
CA ILE A 205 4.05 9.58 8.29
C ILE A 205 4.15 10.84 7.45
N LEU A 206 3.56 11.96 7.87
CA LEU A 206 3.72 13.25 7.18
C LEU A 206 5.18 13.69 7.15
N THR A 207 5.88 13.60 8.30
CA THR A 207 7.31 13.93 8.36
C THR A 207 8.12 13.02 7.45
N TRP A 208 7.81 11.72 7.43
CA TRP A 208 8.49 10.76 6.58
C TRP A 208 8.23 11.04 5.10
N LEU A 209 6.99 11.31 4.69
CA LEU A 209 6.63 11.68 3.32
C LEU A 209 7.31 12.98 2.88
N ILE A 210 7.29 14.04 3.71
CA ILE A 210 7.96 15.31 3.41
C ILE A 210 9.47 15.10 3.27
N SER A 211 10.06 14.28 4.15
CA SER A 211 11.48 13.92 4.07
C SER A 211 11.77 13.14 2.78
N SER A 212 10.93 12.18 2.41
CA SER A 212 11.04 11.43 1.16
C SER A 212 11.07 12.36 -0.06
N PHE A 213 10.15 13.33 -0.14
CA PHE A 213 10.18 14.33 -1.23
C PHE A 213 11.47 15.15 -1.22
N SER A 214 11.91 15.61 -0.05
CA SER A 214 13.09 16.47 0.09
C SER A 214 14.40 15.75 -0.25
N ILE A 215 14.45 14.44 -0.01
CA ILE A 215 15.67 13.62 -0.14
C ILE A 215 15.64 12.81 -1.46
N SER A 216 14.53 12.79 -2.21
CA SER A 216 14.37 12.11 -3.51
C SER A 216 15.36 12.55 -4.61
N HIS A 217 16.08 13.65 -4.39
CA HIS A 217 17.15 14.12 -5.28
C HIS A 217 18.53 13.51 -4.97
N LEU A 218 18.67 12.76 -3.87
CA LEU A 218 19.93 12.15 -3.43
C LEU A 218 19.92 10.64 -3.75
N ALA A 219 20.79 10.21 -4.68
CA ALA A 219 20.83 8.83 -5.18
C ALA A 219 21.00 7.72 -4.11
N ILE A 220 21.52 8.05 -2.93
CA ILE A 220 21.73 7.11 -1.81
C ILE A 220 20.45 6.96 -0.96
N ALA A 221 19.63 8.02 -0.88
CA ALA A 221 18.41 8.04 -0.07
C ALA A 221 17.26 7.23 -0.68
N ASP A 222 17.36 6.96 -1.99
CA ASP A 222 16.48 6.06 -2.73
C ASP A 222 16.32 4.67 -2.07
N GLN A 223 17.26 4.22 -1.23
CA GLN A 223 17.18 2.90 -0.59
C GLN A 223 16.35 2.90 0.71
N PHE A 224 16.03 4.07 1.27
CA PHE A 224 15.35 4.21 2.59
C PHE A 224 14.01 4.93 2.52
N ASP A 225 13.57 5.29 1.31
CA ASP A 225 12.36 6.07 1.12
C ASP A 225 11.11 5.15 1.14
N VAL A 226 10.09 5.53 1.93
CA VAL A 226 8.78 4.82 2.01
C VAL A 226 8.17 4.61 0.64
N MET A 227 8.36 5.59 -0.23
CA MET A 227 7.90 5.57 -1.60
C MET A 227 8.41 4.33 -2.31
N TYR A 228 9.56 3.75 -1.93
CA TYR A 228 10.15 2.57 -2.57
C TYR A 228 9.54 1.25 -2.11
N PHE A 229 8.96 1.20 -0.91
CA PHE A 229 8.26 0.01 -0.43
C PHE A 229 6.87 -0.14 -1.03
N VAL A 230 6.31 0.95 -1.60
CA VAL A 230 4.94 0.99 -2.13
C VAL A 230 4.91 1.34 -3.63
N SER A 231 5.83 2.16 -4.14
CA SER A 231 5.91 2.52 -5.56
C SER A 231 6.54 1.40 -6.39
N TYR A 232 5.83 1.02 -7.43
CA TYR A 232 6.25 -0.03 -8.35
C TYR A 232 7.21 0.50 -9.44
N ARG A 233 7.42 1.84 -9.54
CA ARG A 233 8.24 2.50 -10.58
C ARG A 233 9.67 1.96 -10.67
N LYS A 234 10.29 1.52 -9.57
CA LYS A 234 11.67 1.03 -9.60
C LYS A 234 11.83 -0.47 -9.78
N LEU A 235 10.83 -1.24 -9.35
CA LEU A 235 10.88 -2.70 -9.38
C LEU A 235 10.38 -3.26 -10.69
N PHE A 236 9.42 -2.58 -11.32
CA PHE A 236 8.69 -3.08 -12.48
C PHE A 236 8.75 -2.16 -13.70
N VAL A 237 9.52 -1.06 -13.65
CA VAL A 237 9.94 -0.37 -14.87
C VAL A 237 11.32 -0.91 -15.29
N PRO A 238 11.53 -1.28 -16.56
CA PRO A 238 12.76 -1.94 -17.03
C PRO A 238 14.08 -1.17 -16.87
N ARG A 239 14.06 0.11 -16.48
CA ARG A 239 15.21 1.02 -16.61
C ARG A 239 16.22 0.99 -15.45
N LEU A 240 15.94 0.26 -14.37
CA LEU A 240 16.76 0.35 -13.15
C LEU A 240 17.54 -0.94 -12.88
N PRO A 241 18.85 -0.85 -12.56
CA PRO A 241 19.76 -2.00 -12.45
C PRO A 241 19.53 -2.85 -11.20
N VAL A 242 18.52 -2.53 -10.38
CA VAL A 242 18.33 -3.17 -9.09
C VAL A 242 17.41 -4.37 -9.22
N SER A 243 17.84 -5.49 -8.62
CA SER A 243 17.09 -6.74 -8.63
C SER A 243 15.84 -6.62 -7.75
N PRO A 244 14.63 -6.88 -8.29
CA PRO A 244 13.41 -6.88 -7.49
C PRO A 244 13.44 -7.87 -6.32
N LEU A 245 14.18 -8.97 -6.49
CA LEU A 245 14.38 -9.97 -5.46
C LEU A 245 15.12 -9.40 -4.26
N ILE A 246 16.21 -8.65 -4.48
CA ILE A 246 17.03 -8.08 -3.39
C ILE A 246 16.17 -7.12 -2.55
N TYR A 247 15.42 -6.23 -3.20
CA TYR A 247 14.53 -5.30 -2.49
C TYR A 247 13.39 -6.01 -1.74
N THR A 248 12.79 -7.03 -2.36
CA THR A 248 11.75 -7.81 -1.70
C THR A 248 12.30 -8.49 -0.45
N LEU A 249 13.50 -9.07 -0.53
CA LEU A 249 14.19 -9.67 0.62
C LEU A 249 14.54 -8.65 1.70
N MET A 250 15.02 -7.45 1.33
CA MET A 250 15.28 -6.38 2.29
C MET A 250 14.01 -5.92 2.99
N THR A 251 12.90 -5.78 2.26
CA THR A 251 11.60 -5.40 2.82
C THR A 251 11.09 -6.46 3.79
N ILE A 252 11.20 -7.73 3.41
CA ILE A 252 10.84 -8.87 4.28
C ILE A 252 11.70 -8.87 5.54
N LEU A 253 13.02 -8.66 5.41
CA LEU A 253 13.94 -8.61 6.56
C LEU A 253 13.55 -7.47 7.51
N LEU A 254 13.35 -6.26 7.00
CA LEU A 254 12.94 -5.10 7.79
C LEU A 254 11.58 -5.33 8.46
N PHE A 255 10.64 -5.97 7.74
CA PHE A 255 9.34 -6.35 8.30
C PHE A 255 9.49 -7.30 9.50
N PHE A 256 10.35 -8.33 9.40
CA PHE A 256 10.62 -9.23 10.52
C PHE A 256 11.33 -8.55 11.69
N VAL A 257 12.25 -7.61 11.42
CA VAL A 257 12.88 -6.79 12.46
C VAL A 257 11.81 -5.96 13.20
N MET A 258 10.90 -5.31 12.47
CA MET A 258 9.81 -4.55 13.07
C MET A 258 8.83 -5.43 13.85
N LEU A 259 8.50 -6.61 13.35
CA LEU A 259 7.73 -7.61 14.09
C LEU A 259 8.40 -7.99 15.41
N TYR A 260 9.71 -8.22 15.40
CA TYR A 260 10.49 -8.56 16.59
C TYR A 260 10.49 -7.40 17.60
N VAL A 261 10.79 -6.18 17.15
CA VAL A 261 10.78 -4.97 17.99
C VAL A 261 9.39 -4.75 18.59
N GLY A 262 8.34 -4.78 17.77
CA GLY A 262 6.96 -4.62 18.22
C GLY A 262 6.54 -5.69 19.23
N THR A 263 6.96 -6.94 19.04
CA THR A 263 6.69 -8.02 20.00
C THR A 263 7.37 -7.75 21.35
N ARG A 264 8.63 -7.31 21.33
CA ARG A 264 9.37 -6.94 22.56
C ARG A 264 8.73 -5.76 23.28
N GLN A 265 8.25 -4.75 22.54
CA GLN A 265 7.58 -3.60 23.14
C GLN A 265 6.20 -3.96 23.69
N ALA A 266 5.41 -4.74 22.96
CA ALA A 266 4.10 -5.22 23.42
C ALA A 266 4.19 -6.07 24.69
N GLN A 267 5.30 -6.79 24.90
CA GLN A 267 5.54 -7.51 26.16
C GLN A 267 5.76 -6.56 27.34
N LYS A 268 6.44 -5.42 27.11
CA LYS A 268 6.77 -4.41 28.12
C LYS A 268 5.66 -3.40 28.39
N ALA A 269 4.72 -3.24 27.46
CA ALA A 269 3.65 -2.26 27.58
C ALA A 269 2.74 -2.56 28.78
N ASP A 270 2.50 -1.56 29.61
CA ASP A 270 1.50 -1.59 30.67
C ASP A 270 0.14 -1.25 30.05
N PHE A 271 -0.70 -2.29 29.92
CA PHE A 271 -2.07 -2.20 29.42
C PHE A 271 -3.06 -2.25 30.57
#